data_AF-A0A2D6FVN7-F1
#
_entry.id   AF-A0A2D6FVN7-F1
#
_cell.length_a   1.000
_cell.length_b   1.000
_cell.length_c   1.000
_cell.angle_alpha   90.00
_cell.angle_beta   90.00
_cell.angle_gamma   90.00
#
_symmetry.space_group_name_H-M   'P 1'
#
loop_
_entity.id
_entity.type
_entity.pdbx_description
1 polymer ?
#
loop_
_entity_poly.entity_id
_entity_poly.type
_entity_poly.pdbx_seq_one_letter_code
_entity_poly.pdbx_strand_id
1 'polypeptide(L)'
;MSTLFGSADMAKKPDTDWRIITTALKLGADEGWRRLTLARIAEAAKIPLADLNARFSSKWAILNGFSLRIDQQALKAAGDDGSSIRDRLFDLIMCRFDTLHPHKSQLRAIARDVVPADPISGLCGLCAMRRAMTKTLEAAGVSTTGLLGRIKIKALSLAYLDAFRVWLMDDSETQDRVMARLDKSLARLEHLADTFITPGRPGGDADAENASSA
;
A
#
# COMPACT_ATOMS: atom_id res chain seq x y z
N MET A 1 33.06 14.32 41.30
CA MET A 1 33.22 13.88 39.90
C MET A 1 32.13 12.84 39.68
N SER A 2 30.95 13.19 39.13
CA SER A 2 30.70 13.32 37.67
C SER A 2 31.09 12.00 36.98
N THR A 3 30.21 11.20 36.37
CA THR A 3 28.99 11.53 35.62
C THR A 3 28.27 10.23 35.15
N LEU A 4 26.95 10.32 35.01
CA LEU A 4 26.13 9.86 33.87
C LEU A 4 26.14 8.37 33.46
N PHE A 5 25.02 7.67 33.64
CA PHE A 5 23.90 7.67 32.71
C PHE A 5 22.81 6.78 33.33
N GLY A 6 21.77 7.40 33.89
CA GLY A 6 20.52 6.69 34.08
C GLY A 6 20.04 6.29 32.69
N SER A 7 20.02 4.99 32.40
CA SER A 7 19.25 4.42 31.30
C SER A 7 17.81 4.85 31.52
N ALA A 8 17.43 5.95 30.90
CA ALA A 8 16.05 6.33 30.72
C ALA A 8 15.43 5.23 29.87
N ASP A 9 14.79 4.29 30.56
CA ASP A 9 13.83 3.37 30.03
C ASP A 9 12.75 4.22 29.35
N MET A 10 12.97 4.53 28.06
CA MET A 10 12.07 5.30 27.21
C MET A 10 10.86 4.42 26.95
N ALA A 11 9.97 4.35 27.95
CA ALA A 11 8.64 3.80 27.81
C ALA A 11 8.04 4.36 26.52
N LYS A 12 7.89 3.49 25.52
CA LYS A 12 7.43 3.81 24.17
C LYS A 12 6.12 4.58 24.33
N LYS A 13 6.14 5.90 24.10
CA LYS A 13 4.94 6.73 24.24
C LYS A 13 3.80 6.05 23.48
N PRO A 14 2.61 5.91 24.09
CA PRO A 14 1.49 5.27 23.42
C PRO A 14 1.26 5.97 22.08
N ASP A 15 1.11 5.17 21.03
CA ASP A 15 0.99 5.65 19.66
C ASP A 15 -0.37 6.32 19.47
N THR A 16 -0.44 7.60 19.80
CA THR A 16 -1.68 8.39 19.75
C THR A 16 -2.27 8.40 18.35
N ASP A 17 -1.44 8.51 17.30
CA ASP A 17 -1.93 8.55 15.91
C ASP A 17 -2.57 7.22 15.53
N TRP A 18 -1.93 6.10 15.89
CA TRP A 18 -2.50 4.78 15.65
C TRP A 18 -3.77 4.55 16.46
N ARG A 19 -3.85 5.05 17.69
CA ARG A 19 -5.08 5.00 18.49
C ARG A 19 -6.22 5.78 17.81
N ILE A 20 -5.95 6.99 17.32
CA ILE A 20 -6.95 7.78 16.56
C ILE A 20 -7.40 7.01 15.33
N ILE A 21 -6.46 6.48 14.54
CA ILE A 21 -6.72 5.74 13.31
C ILE A 21 -7.59 4.51 13.57
N THR A 22 -7.19 3.65 14.51
CA THR A 22 -7.90 2.41 14.80
C THR A 22 -9.27 2.66 15.43
N THR A 23 -9.40 3.67 16.31
CA THR A 23 -10.69 4.13 16.81
C THR A 23 -11.60 4.62 15.68
N ALA A 24 -11.08 5.44 14.75
CA ALA A 24 -11.86 5.93 13.62
C ALA A 24 -12.32 4.81 12.69
N LEU A 25 -11.46 3.83 12.39
CA LEU A 25 -11.84 2.66 11.58
C LEU A 25 -12.93 1.84 12.25
N LYS A 26 -12.81 1.59 13.55
CA LYS A 26 -13.81 0.85 14.33
C LYS A 26 -15.15 1.57 14.36
N LEU A 27 -15.16 2.84 14.78
CA LEU A 27 -16.38 3.65 14.81
C LEU A 27 -16.98 3.83 13.41
N GLY A 28 -16.14 3.92 12.39
CA GLY A 28 -16.55 3.98 11.00
C GLY A 28 -17.31 2.74 10.53
N ALA A 29 -16.88 1.57 10.99
CA ALA A 29 -17.52 0.30 10.70
C ALA A 29 -18.83 0.13 11.49
N ASP A 30 -18.81 0.50 12.77
CA ASP A 30 -19.93 0.26 13.70
C ASP A 30 -21.02 1.33 13.58
N GLU A 31 -20.63 2.61 13.55
CA GLU A 31 -21.51 3.79 13.58
C GLU A 31 -21.65 4.46 12.20
N GLY A 32 -21.06 3.90 11.14
CA GLY A 32 -21.14 4.42 9.77
C GLY A 32 -20.17 5.58 9.49
N TRP A 33 -19.32 5.40 8.48
CA TRP A 33 -18.25 6.34 8.12
C TRP A 33 -18.76 7.75 7.77
N ARG A 34 -19.87 7.84 7.03
CA ARG A 34 -20.44 9.13 6.60
C ARG A 34 -20.90 9.97 7.78
N ARG A 35 -21.54 9.35 8.77
CA ARG A 35 -22.16 9.98 9.95
C ARG A 35 -21.13 10.35 11.01
N LEU A 36 -20.01 9.64 11.04
CA LEU A 36 -18.95 9.82 12.02
C LEU A 36 -18.39 11.25 12.01
N THR A 37 -18.11 11.81 13.18
CA THR A 37 -17.52 13.15 13.34
C THR A 37 -16.14 13.07 13.99
N LEU A 38 -15.30 14.10 13.78
CA LEU A 38 -14.01 14.19 14.46
C LEU A 38 -14.15 14.31 15.98
N ALA A 39 -15.20 14.98 16.45
CA ALA A 39 -15.53 15.08 17.88
C ALA A 39 -15.80 13.69 18.50
N ARG A 40 -16.61 12.87 17.82
CA ARG A 40 -16.92 11.51 18.25
C ARG A 40 -15.68 10.62 18.29
N ILE A 41 -14.79 10.75 17.29
CA ILE A 41 -13.49 10.04 17.27
C ILE A 41 -12.60 10.50 18.43
N ALA A 42 -12.50 11.81 18.68
CA ALA A 42 -11.68 12.38 19.75
C ALA A 42 -12.13 11.88 21.14
N GLU A 43 -13.44 11.91 21.39
CA GLU A 43 -14.06 11.39 22.61
C GLU A 43 -13.70 9.91 22.82
N ALA A 44 -13.95 9.06 21.83
CA ALA A 44 -13.66 7.63 21.92
C ALA A 44 -12.15 7.32 22.02
N ALA A 45 -11.30 8.13 21.37
CA ALA A 45 -9.85 8.03 21.46
C ALA A 45 -9.27 8.64 22.75
N LYS A 46 -10.13 9.23 23.59
CA LYS A 46 -9.80 9.89 24.86
C LYS A 46 -8.74 10.98 24.69
N ILE A 47 -8.94 11.86 23.71
CA ILE A 47 -8.09 13.03 23.46
C ILE A 47 -8.94 14.28 23.24
N PRO A 48 -8.42 15.48 23.54
CA PRO A 48 -9.06 16.72 23.13
C PRO A 48 -9.27 16.80 21.61
N LEU A 49 -10.40 17.36 21.18
CA LEU A 49 -10.67 17.57 19.74
C LEU A 49 -9.61 18.47 19.08
N ALA A 50 -9.09 19.47 19.81
CA ALA A 50 -8.01 20.32 19.32
C ALA A 50 -6.75 19.50 18.98
N ASP A 51 -6.37 18.54 19.83
CA ASP A 51 -5.23 17.67 19.62
C ASP A 51 -5.45 16.72 18.42
N LEU A 52 -6.68 16.23 18.24
CA LEU A 52 -7.02 15.45 17.06
C LEU A 52 -6.89 16.29 15.79
N ASN A 53 -7.47 17.48 15.76
CA ASN A 53 -7.44 18.38 14.59
C ASN A 53 -6.02 18.82 14.22
N ALA A 54 -5.13 19.00 15.21
CA ALA A 54 -3.72 19.30 14.98
C ALA A 54 -2.97 18.16 14.28
N ARG A 55 -3.43 16.91 14.45
CA ARG A 55 -2.84 15.70 13.84
C ARG A 55 -3.49 15.36 12.50
N PHE A 56 -4.82 15.47 12.43
CA PHE A 56 -5.61 15.10 11.26
C PHE A 56 -6.68 16.15 10.98
N SER A 57 -6.58 16.81 9.82
CA SER A 57 -7.50 17.85 9.40
C SER A 57 -8.90 17.34 9.00
N SER A 58 -9.07 16.04 8.77
CA SER A 58 -10.33 15.44 8.34
C SER A 58 -10.35 13.91 8.54
N LYS A 59 -11.53 13.29 8.42
CA LYS A 59 -11.67 11.82 8.37
C LYS A 59 -10.84 11.19 7.25
N TRP A 60 -10.73 11.88 6.11
CA TRP A 60 -9.90 11.44 4.98
C TRP A 60 -8.40 11.54 5.29
N ALA A 61 -7.98 12.54 6.06
CA ALA A 61 -6.60 12.61 6.56
C ALA A 61 -6.28 11.43 7.49
N ILE A 62 -7.25 10.97 8.30
CA ILE A 62 -7.09 9.77 9.13
C ILE A 62 -6.93 8.52 8.26
N LEU A 63 -7.77 8.30 7.25
CA LEU A 63 -7.61 7.17 6.31
C LEU A 63 -6.30 7.23 5.52
N ASN A 64 -5.85 8.42 5.14
CA ASN A 64 -4.54 8.60 4.52
C ASN A 64 -3.40 8.24 5.48
N GLY A 65 -3.51 8.64 6.76
CA GLY A 65 -2.58 8.24 7.80
C GLY A 65 -2.54 6.72 8.00
N PHE A 66 -3.71 6.07 7.99
CA PHE A 66 -3.81 4.61 7.98
C PHE A 66 -3.07 4.01 6.78
N SER A 67 -3.40 4.45 5.57
CA SER A 67 -2.75 3.96 4.34
C SER A 67 -1.23 4.11 4.42
N LEU A 68 -0.74 5.28 4.82
CA LEU A 68 0.70 5.54 4.95
C LEU A 68 1.38 4.59 5.94
N ARG A 69 0.70 4.29 7.05
CA ARG A 69 1.20 3.39 8.07
C ARG A 69 1.22 1.94 7.62
N ILE A 70 0.22 1.52 6.86
CA ILE A 70 0.21 0.22 6.18
C ILE A 70 1.38 0.13 5.19
N ASP A 71 1.59 1.16 4.35
CA ASP A 71 2.72 1.19 3.41
C ASP A 71 4.05 0.98 4.15
N GLN A 72 4.25 1.68 5.27
CA GLN A 72 5.48 1.60 6.05
C GLN A 72 5.70 0.23 6.70
N GLN A 73 4.63 -0.41 7.18
CA GLN A 73 4.72 -1.75 7.76
C GLN A 73 5.00 -2.78 6.67
N ALA A 74 4.31 -2.70 5.54
CA ALA A 74 4.51 -3.58 4.40
C ALA A 74 5.93 -3.48 3.84
N LEU A 75 6.46 -2.27 3.68
CA LEU A 75 7.83 -2.04 3.22
C LEU A 75 8.90 -2.56 4.20
N LYS A 76 8.60 -2.58 5.50
CA LYS A 76 9.50 -3.15 6.51
C LYS A 76 9.43 -4.67 6.57
N ALA A 77 8.26 -5.23 6.26
CA ALA A 77 8.03 -6.67 6.27
C ALA A 77 8.55 -7.33 4.98
N ALA A 78 8.48 -6.64 3.85
CA ALA A 78 9.03 -7.11 2.59
C ALA A 78 10.57 -7.19 2.66
N GLY A 79 11.11 -8.35 2.27
CA GLY A 79 12.54 -8.54 2.03
C GLY A 79 12.98 -7.93 0.70
N ASP A 80 14.30 -7.95 0.46
CA ASP A 80 14.92 -7.61 -0.83
C ASP A 80 15.48 -8.87 -1.52
N ASP A 81 14.79 -10.00 -1.36
CA ASP A 81 15.21 -11.32 -1.82
C ASP A 81 14.62 -11.72 -3.18
N GLY A 82 13.71 -10.92 -3.75
CA GLY A 82 13.10 -11.18 -5.05
C GLY A 82 14.10 -11.18 -6.21
N SER A 83 14.09 -12.28 -7.00
CA SER A 83 14.97 -12.50 -8.16
C SER A 83 14.68 -11.61 -9.37
N SER A 84 13.45 -11.12 -9.49
CA SER A 84 13.02 -10.23 -10.57
C SER A 84 12.24 -9.03 -10.03
N ILE A 85 12.08 -7.98 -10.85
CA ILE A 85 11.21 -6.84 -10.53
C ILE A 85 9.78 -7.30 -10.25
N ARG A 86 9.29 -8.29 -11.01
CA ARG A 86 7.95 -8.85 -10.83
C ARG A 86 7.80 -9.47 -9.45
N ASP A 87 8.75 -10.31 -9.05
CA ASP A 87 8.72 -11.00 -7.76
C ASP A 87 8.74 -9.97 -6.61
N ARG A 88 9.63 -8.96 -6.69
CA ARG A 88 9.68 -7.88 -5.69
C ARG A 88 8.38 -7.11 -5.59
N LEU A 89 7.77 -6.75 -6.73
CA LEU A 89 6.48 -6.06 -6.74
C LEU A 89 5.37 -6.92 -6.16
N PHE A 90 5.39 -8.22 -6.45
CA PHE A 90 4.45 -9.17 -5.90
C PHE A 90 4.57 -9.26 -4.39
N ASP A 91 5.78 -9.47 -3.86
CA ASP A 91 6.05 -9.60 -2.43
C ASP A 91 5.67 -8.34 -1.65
N LEU A 92 6.03 -7.16 -2.17
CA LEU A 92 5.68 -5.87 -1.58
C LEU A 92 4.16 -5.68 -1.48
N ILE A 93 3.41 -6.08 -2.51
CA ILE A 93 1.96 -5.95 -2.54
C ILE A 93 1.30 -7.01 -1.66
N MET A 94 1.83 -8.24 -1.61
CA MET A 94 1.34 -9.29 -0.72
C MET A 94 1.55 -8.92 0.76
N CYS A 95 2.74 -8.46 1.14
CA CYS A 95 3.01 -7.94 2.49
C CYS A 95 2.03 -6.82 2.88
N ARG A 96 1.67 -5.98 1.91
CA ARG A 96 0.65 -4.95 2.12
C ARG A 96 -0.73 -5.54 2.40
N PHE A 97 -1.17 -6.54 1.63
CA PHE A 97 -2.45 -7.21 1.87
C PHE A 97 -2.47 -7.90 3.24
N ASP A 98 -1.38 -8.53 3.64
CA ASP A 98 -1.26 -9.19 4.94
C ASP A 98 -1.34 -8.18 6.08
N THR A 99 -0.70 -7.02 5.92
CA THR A 99 -0.79 -5.91 6.88
C THR A 99 -2.20 -5.31 6.94
N LEU A 100 -2.93 -5.29 5.81
CA LEU A 100 -4.31 -4.82 5.75
C LEU A 100 -5.32 -5.82 6.33
N HIS A 101 -4.98 -7.11 6.32
CA HIS A 101 -5.88 -8.22 6.66
C HIS A 101 -6.62 -8.03 7.99
N PRO A 102 -5.95 -7.64 9.10
CA PRO A 102 -6.61 -7.43 10.38
C PRO A 102 -7.68 -6.33 10.37
N HIS A 103 -7.64 -5.43 9.38
CA HIS A 103 -8.53 -4.27 9.24
C HIS A 103 -9.60 -4.46 8.14
N LYS A 104 -9.66 -5.64 7.51
CA LYS A 104 -10.49 -5.93 6.35
C LYS A 104 -11.98 -5.70 6.61
N SER A 105 -12.49 -6.13 7.77
CA SER A 105 -13.91 -5.98 8.11
C SER A 105 -14.31 -4.50 8.24
N GLN A 106 -13.47 -3.67 8.86
CA GLN A 106 -13.72 -2.24 8.98
C GLN A 106 -13.66 -1.55 7.62
N LEU A 107 -12.64 -1.86 6.81
CA LEU A 107 -12.50 -1.31 5.47
C LEU A 107 -13.67 -1.68 4.56
N ARG A 108 -14.18 -2.92 4.66
CA ARG A 108 -15.35 -3.39 3.93
C ARG A 108 -16.62 -2.65 4.34
N ALA A 109 -16.83 -2.44 5.64
CA ALA A 109 -17.97 -1.66 6.13
C ALA A 109 -17.91 -0.21 5.64
N ILE A 110 -16.75 0.44 5.76
CA ILE A 110 -16.52 1.81 5.29
C ILE A 110 -16.73 1.91 3.77
N ALA A 111 -16.19 0.97 2.99
CA ALA A 111 -16.34 0.98 1.54
C ALA A 111 -17.81 0.85 1.10
N ARG A 112 -18.59 -0.02 1.76
CA ARG A 112 -20.03 -0.17 1.48
C ARG A 112 -20.83 1.10 1.79
N ASP A 113 -20.45 1.84 2.82
CA ASP A 113 -21.10 3.10 3.20
C ASP A 113 -20.75 4.26 2.24
N VAL A 114 -19.48 4.33 1.80
CA VAL A 114 -18.97 5.47 1.02
C VAL A 114 -19.25 5.32 -0.48
N VAL A 115 -18.95 4.17 -1.08
CA VAL A 115 -18.90 3.99 -2.54
C VAL A 115 -20.22 4.36 -3.24
N PRO A 116 -21.41 3.94 -2.75
CA PRO A 116 -22.67 4.25 -3.43
C PRO A 116 -23.07 5.73 -3.34
N ALA A 117 -22.61 6.42 -2.29
CA ALA A 117 -23.23 7.66 -1.86
C ALA A 117 -22.29 8.88 -1.93
N ASP A 118 -20.99 8.69 -2.19
CA ASP A 118 -20.04 9.77 -2.41
C ASP A 118 -18.86 9.32 -3.33
N PRO A 119 -18.98 9.56 -4.65
CA PRO A 119 -17.91 9.27 -5.62
C PRO A 119 -16.63 10.10 -5.39
N ILE A 120 -16.74 11.31 -4.85
CA ILE A 120 -15.60 12.22 -4.61
C ILE A 120 -14.72 11.66 -3.51
N SER A 121 -15.33 11.09 -2.47
CA SER A 121 -14.63 10.37 -1.41
C SER A 121 -13.81 9.18 -1.92
N GLY A 122 -14.26 8.51 -2.98
CA GLY A 122 -13.47 7.49 -3.68
C GLY A 122 -12.18 8.05 -4.30
N LEU A 123 -12.19 9.29 -4.78
CA LEU A 123 -11.02 9.95 -5.39
C LEU A 123 -9.90 10.20 -4.37
N CYS A 124 -10.23 10.54 -3.12
CA CYS A 124 -9.24 10.67 -2.04
C CYS A 124 -8.49 9.35 -1.81
N GLY A 125 -9.21 8.24 -1.81
CA GLY A 125 -8.64 6.89 -1.74
C GLY A 125 -7.71 6.57 -2.92
N LEU A 126 -8.10 6.95 -4.14
CA LEU A 126 -7.28 6.78 -5.34
C LEU A 126 -5.96 7.56 -5.26
N CYS A 127 -5.97 8.78 -4.71
CA CYS A 127 -4.76 9.58 -4.52
C CYS A 127 -3.78 8.92 -3.53
N ALA A 128 -4.29 8.38 -2.41
CA ALA A 128 -3.47 7.63 -1.45
C ALA A 128 -2.90 6.35 -2.05
N MET A 129 -3.75 5.59 -2.75
CA MET A 129 -3.34 4.39 -3.48
C MET A 129 -2.25 4.68 -4.51
N ARG A 130 -2.40 5.75 -5.30
CA ARG A 130 -1.37 6.15 -6.29
C ARG A 130 -0.03 6.42 -5.62
N ARG A 131 -0.01 7.11 -4.48
CA ARG A 131 1.22 7.37 -3.72
C ARG A 131 1.84 6.07 -3.20
N ALA A 132 1.03 5.14 -2.70
CA ALA A 132 1.50 3.84 -2.26
C ALA A 132 2.17 3.08 -3.41
N MET A 133 1.55 3.04 -4.60
CA MET A 133 2.09 2.34 -5.76
C MET A 133 3.35 2.99 -6.32
N THR A 134 3.48 4.32 -6.25
CA THR A 134 4.74 5.01 -6.54
C THR A 134 5.86 4.50 -5.63
N LYS A 135 5.63 4.42 -4.32
CA LYS A 135 6.62 3.90 -3.36
C LYS A 135 6.94 2.43 -3.59
N THR A 136 5.93 1.62 -3.91
CA THR A 136 6.12 0.20 -4.24
C THR A 136 7.01 0.01 -5.47
N LEU A 137 6.81 0.82 -6.52
CA LEU A 137 7.70 0.81 -7.70
C LEU A 137 9.13 1.20 -7.35
N GLU A 138 9.30 2.27 -6.58
CA GLU A 138 10.63 2.74 -6.17
C GLU A 138 11.34 1.70 -5.29
N ALA A 139 10.63 1.06 -4.37
CA ALA A 139 11.16 -0.01 -3.53
C ALA A 139 11.58 -1.25 -4.35
N ALA A 140 10.87 -1.55 -5.45
CA ALA A 140 11.24 -2.61 -6.37
C ALA A 140 12.37 -2.22 -7.35
N GLY A 141 12.96 -1.03 -7.23
CA GLY A 141 14.02 -0.53 -8.11
C GLY A 141 13.52 0.02 -9.45
N VAL A 142 12.21 0.25 -9.59
CA VAL A 142 11.62 0.76 -10.83
C VAL A 142 11.51 2.27 -10.80
N SER A 143 12.21 2.95 -11.71
CA SER A 143 12.11 4.41 -11.85
C SER A 143 10.69 4.86 -12.21
N THR A 144 10.21 5.85 -11.44
CA THR A 144 8.90 6.49 -11.54
C THR A 144 8.96 7.86 -12.25
N THR A 145 10.13 8.25 -12.76
CA THR A 145 10.35 9.56 -13.40
C THR A 145 9.88 9.60 -14.86
N GLY A 146 9.59 10.80 -15.36
CA GLY A 146 9.19 11.03 -16.76
C GLY A 146 7.79 10.49 -17.12
N LEU A 147 7.48 10.49 -18.43
CA LEU A 147 6.17 10.06 -18.94
C LEU A 147 5.95 8.56 -18.75
N LEU A 148 6.97 7.74 -19.04
CA LEU A 148 6.94 6.29 -18.83
C LEU A 148 6.74 5.94 -17.35
N GLY A 149 7.38 6.66 -16.42
CA GLY A 149 7.17 6.47 -14.99
C GLY A 149 5.71 6.70 -14.56
N ARG A 150 5.04 7.74 -15.11
CA ARG A 150 3.61 7.97 -14.86
C ARG A 150 2.73 6.84 -15.41
N ILE A 151 3.09 6.25 -16.55
CA ILE A 151 2.39 5.10 -17.11
C ILE A 151 2.55 3.89 -16.19
N LYS A 152 3.78 3.59 -15.73
CA LYS A 152 4.06 2.50 -14.79
C LYS A 152 3.26 2.63 -13.48
N ILE A 153 3.22 3.84 -12.91
CA ILE A 153 2.41 4.11 -11.70
C ILE A 153 0.93 3.81 -11.94
N LYS A 154 0.36 4.27 -13.06
CA LYS A 154 -1.04 4.00 -13.40
C LYS A 154 -1.31 2.51 -13.62
N ALA A 155 -0.41 1.84 -14.32
CA ALA A 155 -0.51 0.42 -14.63
C ALA A 155 -0.51 -0.43 -13.35
N LEU A 156 0.46 -0.19 -12.45
CA LEU A 156 0.50 -0.88 -11.15
C LEU A 156 -0.71 -0.52 -10.27
N SER A 157 -1.14 0.75 -10.29
CA SER A 157 -2.34 1.19 -9.57
C SER A 157 -3.60 0.45 -10.02
N LEU A 158 -3.74 0.17 -11.31
CA LEU A 158 -4.88 -0.59 -11.83
C LEU A 158 -4.79 -2.07 -11.41
N ALA A 159 -3.61 -2.69 -11.51
CA ALA A 159 -3.39 -4.06 -11.06
C ALA A 159 -3.68 -4.23 -9.56
N TYR A 160 -3.18 -3.31 -8.73
CA TYR A 160 -3.46 -3.30 -7.30
C TYR A 160 -4.95 -3.09 -7.01
N LEU A 161 -5.61 -2.14 -7.67
CA LEU A 161 -7.04 -1.88 -7.44
C LEU A 161 -7.90 -3.09 -7.80
N ASP A 162 -7.55 -3.80 -8.86
CA ASP A 162 -8.20 -5.03 -9.29
C ASP A 162 -8.04 -6.16 -8.26
N ALA A 163 -6.82 -6.39 -7.77
CA ALA A 163 -6.56 -7.33 -6.67
C ALA A 163 -7.23 -6.89 -5.35
N PHE A 164 -7.25 -5.60 -5.04
CA PHE A 164 -7.85 -5.05 -3.83
C PHE A 164 -9.36 -5.23 -3.80
N ARG A 165 -10.05 -5.10 -4.95
CA ARG A 165 -11.48 -5.41 -5.04
C ARG A 165 -11.76 -6.88 -4.75
N VAL A 166 -10.97 -7.79 -5.32
CA VAL A 166 -11.08 -9.23 -5.02
C VAL A 166 -10.84 -9.47 -3.54
N TRP A 167 -9.73 -8.99 -3.00
CA TRP A 167 -9.40 -9.11 -1.57
C TRP A 167 -10.51 -8.58 -0.67
N LEU A 168 -11.11 -7.43 -1.00
CA LEU A 168 -12.18 -6.83 -0.19
C LEU A 168 -13.48 -7.63 -0.26
N MET A 169 -13.77 -8.33 -1.36
CA MET A 169 -14.99 -9.14 -1.52
C MET A 169 -14.80 -10.60 -1.12
N ASP A 170 -13.57 -11.08 -1.01
CA ASP A 170 -13.28 -12.46 -0.67
C ASP A 170 -13.55 -12.71 0.82
N ASP A 171 -14.30 -13.75 1.15
CA ASP A 171 -14.57 -14.16 2.54
C ASP A 171 -13.78 -15.41 2.94
N SER A 172 -12.92 -15.94 2.06
CA SER A 172 -11.99 -17.01 2.41
C SER A 172 -10.90 -16.53 3.37
N GLU A 173 -10.45 -17.45 4.22
CA GLU A 173 -9.28 -17.25 5.07
C GLU A 173 -7.98 -17.22 4.26
N THR A 174 -7.95 -17.92 3.12
CA THR A 174 -6.79 -17.94 2.22
C THR A 174 -6.81 -16.75 1.26
N GLN A 175 -5.62 -16.25 0.91
CA GLN A 175 -5.41 -15.16 -0.06
C GLN A 175 -5.15 -15.68 -1.48
N ASP A 176 -5.47 -16.95 -1.77
CA ASP A 176 -5.12 -17.62 -3.04
C ASP A 176 -5.70 -16.90 -4.27
N ARG A 177 -6.93 -16.41 -4.17
CA ARG A 177 -7.58 -15.64 -5.26
C ARG A 177 -6.90 -14.31 -5.50
N VAL A 178 -6.49 -13.64 -4.42
CA VAL A 178 -5.78 -12.36 -4.49
C VAL A 178 -4.41 -12.57 -5.13
N MET A 179 -3.72 -13.63 -4.69
CA MET A 179 -2.42 -14.06 -5.20
C MET A 179 -2.49 -14.33 -6.71
N ALA A 180 -3.39 -15.21 -7.15
CA ALA A 180 -3.57 -15.55 -8.56
C ALA A 180 -3.96 -14.33 -9.41
N ARG A 181 -4.78 -13.41 -8.87
CA ARG A 181 -5.17 -12.20 -9.58
C ARG A 181 -4.02 -11.21 -9.72
N LEU A 182 -3.22 -11.06 -8.68
CA LEU A 182 -2.04 -10.21 -8.68
C LEU A 182 -0.99 -10.75 -9.64
N ASP A 183 -0.64 -12.03 -9.55
CA ASP A 183 0.32 -12.70 -10.43
C ASP A 183 -0.04 -12.51 -11.91
N LYS A 184 -1.28 -12.85 -12.28
CA LYS A 184 -1.78 -12.64 -13.65
C LYS A 184 -1.73 -11.18 -14.09
N SER A 185 -1.90 -10.23 -13.17
CA SER A 185 -1.85 -8.81 -13.51
C SER A 185 -0.42 -8.33 -13.71
N LEU A 186 0.52 -8.75 -12.85
CA LEU A 186 1.93 -8.39 -12.98
C LEU A 186 2.57 -9.06 -14.22
N ALA A 187 2.26 -10.32 -14.52
CA ALA A 187 2.72 -11.00 -15.73
C ALA A 187 2.26 -10.26 -17.01
N ARG A 188 1.03 -9.73 -17.03
CA ARG A 188 0.55 -8.89 -18.13
C ARG A 188 1.33 -7.58 -18.25
N LEU A 189 1.70 -6.96 -17.11
CA LEU A 189 2.49 -5.72 -17.12
C LEU A 189 3.92 -5.96 -17.60
N GLU A 190 4.53 -7.06 -17.19
CA GLU A 190 5.86 -7.51 -17.63
C GLU A 190 5.88 -7.73 -19.16
N HIS A 191 4.94 -8.53 -19.69
CA HIS A 191 4.83 -8.75 -21.14
C HIS A 191 4.64 -7.45 -21.92
N LEU A 192 3.82 -6.52 -21.42
CA LEU A 192 3.64 -5.21 -22.05
C LEU A 192 4.93 -4.38 -22.03
N ALA A 193 5.70 -4.45 -20.95
CA ALA A 193 6.98 -3.76 -20.86
C ALA A 193 7.98 -4.34 -21.88
N ASP A 194 8.07 -5.66 -21.99
CA ASP A 194 8.97 -6.33 -22.93
C ASP A 194 8.59 -6.06 -24.38
N THR A 195 7.29 -5.98 -24.69
CA THR A 195 6.82 -5.73 -26.05
C THR A 195 6.98 -4.27 -26.49
N PHE A 196 6.74 -3.31 -25.59
CA PHE A 196 6.59 -1.90 -25.97
C PHE A 196 7.67 -0.96 -25.43
N ILE A 197 8.46 -1.37 -24.43
CA ILE A 197 9.44 -0.49 -23.75
C ILE A 197 10.87 -0.94 -24.02
N THR A 198 11.11 -2.25 -24.16
CA THR A 198 12.44 -2.80 -24.46
C THR A 198 12.41 -3.52 -25.80
N PRO A 199 12.68 -2.86 -26.95
CA PRO A 199 12.85 -3.61 -28.19
C PRO A 199 14.07 -4.52 -28.00
N GLY A 200 13.85 -5.82 -28.19
CA GLY A 200 14.82 -6.86 -27.90
C GLY A 200 16.22 -6.53 -28.42
N ARG A 201 17.23 -6.75 -27.58
CA ARG A 201 18.60 -6.93 -28.06
C ARG A 201 18.61 -8.29 -28.77
N PRO A 202 18.79 -8.38 -30.09
CA PRO A 202 18.98 -9.68 -30.71
C PRO A 202 20.29 -10.26 -30.17
N GLY A 203 20.26 -11.56 -29.84
CA GLY A 203 21.42 -12.31 -29.39
C GLY A 203 22.59 -12.11 -30.35
N GLY A 204 23.66 -11.52 -29.83
CA GLY A 204 24.93 -11.39 -30.49
C GLY A 204 25.95 -12.29 -29.80
N ASP A 205 25.67 -13.58 -29.76
CA ASP A 205 26.62 -14.62 -29.37
C ASP A 205 26.60 -15.71 -30.46
N ALA A 206 27.13 -15.34 -31.62
CA ALA A 206 27.47 -16.28 -32.69
C ALA A 206 28.69 -15.74 -33.44
N ASP A 207 29.79 -15.48 -32.71
CA ASP A 207 31.13 -15.24 -33.28
C ASP A 207 32.19 -15.41 -32.17
N ALA A 208 32.32 -16.63 -31.65
CA ALA A 208 33.49 -17.03 -30.86
C ALA A 208 33.74 -18.54 -30.93
N GLU A 209 33.55 -19.15 -32.10
CA GLU A 209 33.96 -20.54 -32.34
C GLU A 209 34.42 -20.72 -33.80
N ASN A 210 35.38 -19.92 -34.24
CA ASN A 210 36.31 -20.36 -35.29
C ASN A 210 37.64 -19.59 -35.22
N ALA A 211 38.37 -19.80 -34.12
CA ALA A 211 39.79 -19.47 -34.03
C ALA A 211 40.55 -20.65 -33.42
N SER A 212 40.34 -21.83 -33.98
CA SER A 212 41.22 -22.99 -33.79
C SER A 212 40.87 -24.05 -34.84
N SER A 213 41.45 -23.94 -36.04
CA SER A 213 41.83 -25.02 -36.98
C SER A 213 41.71 -24.57 -38.44
N ALA A 214 42.78 -23.98 -39.00
CA ALA A 214 43.27 -24.17 -40.38
C ALA A 214 44.44 -23.21 -40.64
#